data_AF-A0A969CTU5-F1
#
_entry.id   AF-A0A969CTU5-F1
#
_cell.length_a   1.000
_cell.length_b   1.000
_cell.length_c   1.000
_cell.angle_alpha   90.00
_cell.angle_beta   90.00
_cell.angle_gamma   90.00
#
_symmetry.space_group_name_H-M   'P 1'
#
loop_
_entity.id
_entity.type
_entity.pdbx_description
1 polymer ?
#
loop_
_entity_poly.entity_id
_entity_poly.type
_entity_poly.pdbx_seq_one_letter_code
_entity_poly.pdbx_strand_id
1 'polypeptide(L)'
;MGDPSQSRSGYWPNTQAVLYELVPDQVTLGYLYDTSSQKIRQTEAAFAQTVPLSVMQSTLDQMLDVPATVVIQSSLAKVQSRQLNRYAFEQGQLRGVIERNDRDRIYIGVWERDLHP
;
A
#
# COMPACT_ATOMS: atom_id res chain seq x y z
N MET A 1 -11.53 -8.21 -12.67
CA MET A 1 -10.93 -6.94 -12.22
C MET A 1 -11.09 -5.95 -13.36
N GLY A 2 -11.50 -4.71 -13.09
CA GLY A 2 -11.69 -3.70 -14.15
C GLY A 2 -10.38 -3.37 -14.87
N ASP A 3 -10.43 -2.54 -15.91
CA ASP A 3 -9.23 -2.14 -16.65
C ASP A 3 -8.34 -1.22 -15.79
N PRO A 4 -7.02 -1.44 -15.74
CA PRO A 4 -6.12 -0.58 -14.98
C PRO A 4 -5.99 0.79 -15.64
N SER A 5 -5.91 1.84 -14.82
CA SER A 5 -5.62 3.19 -15.29
C SER A 5 -4.23 3.28 -15.91
N GLN A 6 -3.27 2.50 -15.41
CA GLN A 6 -1.92 2.38 -15.96
C GLN A 6 -1.35 0.97 -15.75
N SER A 7 -0.51 0.52 -16.69
CA SER A 7 0.25 -0.72 -16.58
C SER A 7 1.68 -0.47 -17.04
N ARG A 8 2.67 -0.92 -16.25
CA ARG A 8 4.10 -0.75 -16.54
C ARG A 8 4.92 -1.92 -16.01
N SER A 9 6.09 -2.16 -16.61
CA SER A 9 7.06 -3.08 -16.02
C SER A 9 7.36 -2.66 -14.58
N GLY A 10 7.36 -3.65 -13.68
CA GLY A 10 7.67 -3.43 -12.28
C GLY A 10 9.13 -3.11 -12.06
N TYR A 11 9.46 -2.57 -10.88
CA TYR A 11 10.84 -2.24 -10.52
C TYR A 11 11.71 -3.50 -10.36
N TRP A 12 11.12 -4.67 -10.13
CA TRP A 12 11.83 -5.94 -9.93
C TRP A 12 11.77 -6.82 -11.18
N PRO A 13 12.81 -7.63 -11.46
CA PRO A 13 12.78 -8.59 -12.57
C PRO A 13 11.53 -9.48 -12.48
N ASN A 14 10.91 -9.75 -13.64
CA ASN A 14 9.70 -10.57 -13.73
C ASN A 14 8.52 -10.04 -12.92
N THR A 15 8.42 -8.72 -12.71
CA THR A 15 7.23 -8.11 -12.11
C THR A 15 6.55 -7.14 -13.06
N GLN A 16 5.23 -7.05 -12.94
CA GLN A 16 4.41 -6.07 -13.63
C GLN A 16 3.62 -5.28 -12.60
N ALA A 17 3.62 -3.96 -12.75
CA ALA A 17 2.89 -3.04 -11.91
C ALA A 17 1.61 -2.60 -12.63
N VAL A 18 0.47 -2.72 -11.95
CA VAL A 18 -0.81 -2.18 -12.39
C VAL A 18 -1.31 -1.17 -11.37
N LEU A 19 -1.85 -0.06 -11.86
CA LEU A 19 -2.37 1.03 -11.05
C LEU A 19 -3.83 1.28 -11.39
N TYR A 20 -4.65 1.41 -10.37
CA TYR A 20 -6.04 1.79 -10.44
C TYR A 20 -6.23 3.12 -9.72
N GLU A 21 -6.81 4.09 -10.40
CA GLU A 21 -7.30 5.30 -9.79
C GLU A 21 -8.79 5.13 -9.45
N LEU A 22 -9.07 4.79 -8.19
CA LEU A 22 -10.43 4.47 -7.73
C LEU A 22 -11.27 5.72 -7.53
N VAL A 23 -10.64 6.78 -7.04
CA VAL A 23 -11.22 8.11 -6.93
C VAL A 23 -10.17 9.09 -7.44
N PRO A 24 -10.47 9.87 -8.49
CA PRO A 24 -9.53 10.81 -9.08
C PRO A 24 -8.84 11.68 -8.03
N ASP A 25 -7.51 11.75 -8.09
CA ASP A 25 -6.61 12.50 -7.21
C ASP A 25 -6.67 12.15 -5.70
N GLN A 26 -7.56 11.24 -5.31
CA GLN A 26 -7.79 10.90 -3.91
C GLN A 26 -7.27 9.52 -3.58
N VAL A 27 -7.68 8.49 -4.32
CA VAL A 27 -7.40 7.10 -3.97
C VAL A 27 -6.81 6.38 -5.16
N THR A 28 -5.59 5.90 -4.99
CA THR A 28 -4.92 5.05 -5.98
C THR A 28 -4.51 3.74 -5.33
N LEU A 29 -4.72 2.64 -6.04
CA LEU A 29 -4.40 1.28 -5.64
C LEU A 29 -3.47 0.67 -6.67
N GLY A 30 -2.29 0.25 -6.24
CA GLY A 30 -1.27 -0.38 -7.06
C GLY A 30 -1.09 -1.84 -6.67
N TYR A 31 -0.84 -2.69 -7.66
CA TYR A 31 -0.39 -4.05 -7.43
C TYR A 31 0.87 -4.32 -8.22
N LEU A 32 1.78 -5.05 -7.59
CA LEU A 32 2.93 -5.63 -8.23
C LEU A 32 2.79 -7.14 -8.19
N TYR A 33 2.76 -7.78 -9.35
CA TYR A 33 2.66 -9.23 -9.45
C TYR A 33 3.87 -9.83 -10.16
N ASP A 34 4.25 -11.01 -9.71
CA ASP A 34 5.25 -11.85 -10.38
C ASP A 34 4.64 -12.43 -11.65
N THR A 35 5.26 -12.18 -12.80
CA THR A 35 4.69 -12.56 -14.11
C THR A 35 4.79 -14.05 -14.39
N SER A 36 5.64 -14.78 -13.65
CA SER A 36 5.83 -16.23 -13.83
C SER A 36 4.75 -17.03 -13.11
N SER A 37 4.41 -16.61 -11.90
CA SER A 37 3.46 -17.27 -11.00
C SER A 37 2.09 -16.58 -10.94
N GLN A 38 1.97 -15.38 -11.51
CA GLN A 38 0.79 -14.50 -11.44
C GLN A 38 0.36 -14.14 -10.01
N LYS A 39 1.25 -14.31 -9.02
CA LYS A 39 0.98 -13.95 -7.64
C LYS A 39 1.21 -12.48 -7.40
N ILE A 40 0.29 -11.83 -6.69
CA ILE A 40 0.50 -10.50 -6.13
C ILE A 40 1.59 -10.62 -5.07
N ARG A 41 2.68 -9.88 -5.27
CA ARG A 41 3.81 -9.84 -4.32
C ARG A 41 3.79 -8.58 -3.46
N GLN A 42 3.19 -7.51 -3.98
CA GLN A 42 3.06 -6.23 -3.29
C GLN A 42 1.76 -5.53 -3.66
N THR A 43 1.14 -4.93 -2.65
CA THR A 43 -0.03 -4.06 -2.77
C THR A 43 0.34 -2.69 -2.23
N GLU A 44 -0.07 -1.64 -2.95
CA GLU A 44 0.20 -0.25 -2.60
C GLU A 44 -1.11 0.52 -2.59
N ALA A 45 -1.30 1.39 -1.60
CA ALA A 45 -2.39 2.34 -1.60
C ALA A 45 -1.83 3.73 -1.32
N ALA A 46 -2.35 4.74 -2.02
CA ALA A 46 -2.11 6.12 -1.66
C ALA A 46 -3.43 6.88 -1.53
N PHE A 47 -3.48 7.76 -0.53
CA PHE A 47 -4.67 8.49 -0.15
C PHE A 47 -4.38 9.99 -0.05
N ALA A 48 -5.26 10.83 -0.58
CA ALA A 48 -5.26 12.26 -0.24
C ALA A 48 -5.57 12.44 1.25
N GLN A 49 -5.08 13.55 1.83
CA GLN A 49 -5.30 13.88 3.25
C GLN A 49 -6.78 14.02 3.63
N THR A 50 -7.63 14.33 2.66
CA THR A 50 -9.08 14.48 2.82
C THR A 50 -9.81 13.15 2.99
N VAL A 51 -9.18 12.03 2.65
CA VAL A 51 -9.78 10.71 2.82
C VAL A 51 -9.90 10.41 4.33
N PRO A 52 -11.06 9.91 4.82
CA PRO A 52 -11.22 9.59 6.23
C PRO A 52 -10.22 8.52 6.69
N LEU A 53 -9.68 8.69 7.91
CA LEU A 53 -8.76 7.73 8.51
C LEU A 53 -9.35 6.31 8.54
N SER A 54 -10.64 6.16 8.86
CA SER A 54 -11.32 4.86 8.88
C SER A 54 -11.24 4.11 7.56
N VAL A 55 -11.31 4.82 6.42
CA VAL A 55 -11.16 4.21 5.09
C VAL A 55 -9.73 3.69 4.92
N MET A 56 -8.72 4.49 5.27
CA MET A 56 -7.32 4.07 5.19
C MET A 56 -7.03 2.85 6.08
N GLN A 57 -7.60 2.83 7.29
CA GLN A 57 -7.46 1.73 8.24
C GLN A 57 -8.10 0.44 7.73
N SER A 58 -9.32 0.53 7.20
CA SER A 58 -10.00 -0.62 6.59
C SER A 58 -9.27 -1.13 5.34
N THR A 59 -8.69 -0.23 4.52
CA THR A 59 -7.87 -0.66 3.39
C THR A 59 -6.60 -1.37 3.85
N LEU A 60 -5.93 -0.87 4.91
CA LEU A 60 -4.75 -1.53 5.46
C LEU A 60 -5.05 -2.94 5.97
N ASP A 61 -6.19 -3.15 6.64
CA ASP A 61 -6.64 -4.49 7.05
C ASP A 61 -6.82 -5.41 5.84
N GLN A 62 -7.42 -4.91 4.76
CA GLN A 62 -7.59 -5.68 3.52
C GLN A 62 -6.26 -6.00 2.84
N MET A 63 -5.30 -5.07 2.84
CA MET A 63 -3.96 -5.29 2.28
C MET A 63 -3.16 -6.35 3.04
N LEU A 64 -3.44 -6.54 4.33
CA LEU A 64 -2.79 -7.52 5.18
C LEU A 64 -3.51 -8.88 5.19
N ASP A 65 -4.71 -8.98 4.61
CA ASP A 65 -5.63 -10.13 4.66
C ASP A 65 -6.04 -10.57 6.08
N VAL A 66 -5.62 -9.81 7.09
CA VAL A 66 -5.95 -9.96 8.51
C VAL A 66 -5.97 -8.57 9.16
N PRO A 67 -6.72 -8.38 10.26
CA PRO A 67 -6.71 -7.11 10.98
C PRO A 67 -5.29 -6.68 11.37
N ALA A 68 -4.93 -5.44 11.08
CA ALA A 68 -3.68 -4.84 11.50
C ALA A 68 -3.63 -4.72 13.03
N THR A 69 -2.45 -4.90 13.61
CA THR A 69 -2.30 -4.69 15.07
C THR A 69 -2.62 -3.24 15.47
N VAL A 70 -2.97 -3.04 16.75
CA VAL A 70 -3.20 -1.69 17.33
C VAL A 70 -2.00 -0.75 17.10
N VAL A 71 -0.77 -1.28 17.12
CA VAL A 71 0.44 -0.49 16.87
C VAL A 71 0.49 0.00 15.43
N ILE A 72 0.18 -0.87 14.47
CA ILE A 72 0.13 -0.51 13.05
C ILE A 72 -0.98 0.52 12.79
N GLN A 73 -2.18 0.27 13.32
CA GLN A 73 -3.34 1.16 13.19
C GLN A 73 -3.08 2.56 13.79
N SER A 74 -2.49 2.62 14.99
CA SER A 74 -2.13 3.89 15.61
C SER A 74 -0.99 4.61 14.89
N SER A 75 -0.06 3.86 14.29
CA SER A 75 1.02 4.45 13.49
C SER A 75 0.51 5.07 12.19
N LEU A 76 -0.49 4.46 11.54
CA LEU A 76 -1.20 5.09 10.42
C LEU A 76 -1.82 6.43 10.82
N ALA A 77 -2.52 6.49 11.95
CA ALA A 77 -3.09 7.72 12.48
C ALA A 77 -2.02 8.79 12.77
N LYS A 78 -0.86 8.39 13.31
CA LYS A 78 0.27 9.28 13.56
C LYS A 78 0.91 9.80 12.28
N VAL A 79 1.03 8.97 11.25
CA VAL A 79 1.53 9.41 9.95
C VAL A 79 0.56 10.38 9.29
N GLN A 80 -0.75 10.09 9.34
CA GLN A 80 -1.79 10.97 8.83
C GLN A 80 -1.78 12.35 9.52
N SER A 81 -1.67 12.36 10.85
CA SER A 81 -1.65 13.59 11.67
C SER A 81 -0.29 14.29 11.74
N ARG A 82 0.70 13.87 10.92
CA ARG A 82 2.08 14.44 10.86
C ARG A 82 2.88 14.29 12.16
N GLN A 83 2.49 13.40 13.06
CA GLN A 83 3.27 13.07 14.26
C GLN A 83 4.41 12.10 13.95
N LEU A 84 4.29 11.34 12.87
CA LEU A 84 5.34 10.48 12.32
C LEU A 84 5.47 10.75 10.82
N ASN A 85 6.70 10.73 10.30
CA ASN A 85 6.92 10.85 8.86
C ASN A 85 6.76 9.50 8.16
N ARG A 86 7.19 8.43 8.84
CA ARG A 86 7.29 7.07 8.31
C ARG A 86 7.21 6.05 9.43
N TYR A 87 6.60 4.92 9.14
CA TYR A 87 6.54 3.75 10.03
C TYR A 87 6.69 2.48 9.19
N ALA A 88 7.68 1.65 9.52
CA ALA A 88 7.87 0.33 8.92
C ALA A 88 7.42 -0.76 9.89
N PHE A 89 6.87 -1.85 9.38
CA PHE A 89 6.34 -2.93 10.20
C PHE A 89 6.49 -4.30 9.55
N GLU A 90 6.34 -5.34 10.38
CA GLU A 90 6.21 -6.73 9.96
C GLU A 90 4.96 -7.33 10.63
N GLN A 91 4.18 -8.12 9.90
CA GLN A 91 3.05 -8.89 10.44
C GLN A 91 2.96 -10.24 9.70
N GLY A 92 3.33 -11.33 10.39
CA GLY A 92 3.43 -12.65 9.77
C GLY A 92 4.49 -12.69 8.67
N GLN A 93 4.09 -13.07 7.45
CA GLN A 93 4.97 -13.13 6.27
C GLN A 93 5.01 -11.81 5.48
N LEU A 94 4.31 -10.78 5.94
CA LEU A 94 4.23 -9.49 5.28
C LEU A 94 5.13 -8.46 5.97
N ARG A 95 5.71 -7.61 5.14
CA ARG A 95 6.37 -6.36 5.52
C ARG A 95 5.55 -5.21 4.98
N GLY A 96 5.68 -4.05 5.62
CA GLY A 96 5.05 -2.86 5.10
C GLY A 96 5.67 -1.57 5.56
N VAL A 97 5.28 -0.50 4.88
CA VAL A 97 5.61 0.88 5.23
C VAL A 97 4.35 1.74 5.13
N ILE A 98 4.23 2.66 6.07
CA ILE A 98 3.28 3.77 6.03
C ILE A 98 4.09 5.04 6.05
N GLU A 99 3.92 5.92 5.06
CA GLU A 99 4.64 7.17 4.99
C GLU A 99 3.85 8.23 4.23
N ARG A 100 4.29 9.48 4.38
CA ARG A 100 3.81 10.58 3.56
C ARG A 100 4.75 10.71 2.35
N ASN A 101 4.22 10.52 1.15
CA ASN A 101 5.03 10.63 -0.05
C ASN A 101 5.24 12.10 -0.48
N ASP A 102 6.01 12.31 -1.54
CA ASP A 102 6.38 13.65 -2.04
C ASP A 102 5.18 14.49 -2.53
N ARG A 103 4.01 13.87 -2.71
CA ARG A 103 2.75 14.55 -3.08
C ARG A 103 1.86 14.82 -1.87
N ASP A 104 2.40 14.71 -0.65
CA ASP A 104 1.68 14.83 0.62
C ASP A 104 0.54 13.81 0.77
N ARG A 105 0.56 12.70 0.01
CA ARG A 105 -0.41 11.60 0.14
C ARG A 105 0.06 10.61 1.18
N ILE A 106 -0.89 10.01 1.90
CA ILE A 106 -0.61 8.89 2.81
C ILE A 106 -0.43 7.65 1.95
N TYR A 107 0.81 7.17 1.87
CA TYR A 107 1.20 5.96 1.17
C TYR A 107 1.29 4.78 2.14
N ILE A 108 0.76 3.65 1.71
CA ILE A 108 0.86 2.37 2.39
C ILE A 108 1.37 1.36 1.36
N GLY A 109 2.51 0.74 1.64
CA GLY A 109 3.03 -0.39 0.87
C GLY A 109 3.03 -1.63 1.74
N VAL A 110 2.56 -2.75 1.20
CA VAL A 110 2.59 -4.07 1.85
C VAL A 110 3.15 -5.08 0.85
N TRP A 111 4.14 -5.86 1.26
CA TRP A 111 4.80 -6.84 0.41
C TRP A 111 5.18 -8.11 1.16
N GLU A 112 5.35 -9.20 0.43
CA GLU A 112 5.88 -10.46 0.98
C GLU A 112 7.35 -10.29 1.40
N ARG A 113 7.73 -10.88 2.54
CA ARG A 113 9.07 -10.75 3.14
C ARG A 113 10.22 -11.06 2.21
N ASP A 114 10.01 -11.97 1.26
CA ASP A 114 11.00 -12.48 0.32
C ASP A 114 11.01 -11.75 -1.03
N LEU A 115 10.20 -10.70 -1.20
CA LEU A 115 10.12 -9.97 -2.46
C LEU A 115 11.40 -9.20 -2.77
N HIS A 116 12.10 -8.68 -1.74
CA HIS A 116 13.38 -7.97 -1.86
C HIS A 116 14.38 -8.55 -0.85
N PRO A 117 15.69 -8.59 -1.18
CA PRO A 117 16.73 -9.05 -0.27
C PRO A 117 16.79 -8.29 1.05
#